data_AF-A0A355RCI9-F1
#
_entry.id   AF-A0A355RCI9-F1
#
_cell.length_a   1.000
_cell.length_b   1.000
_cell.length_c   1.000
_cell.angle_alpha   90.00
_cell.angle_beta   90.00
_cell.angle_gamma   90.00
#
_symmetry.space_group_name_H-M   'P 1'
#
loop_
_entity.id
_entity.type
_entity.pdbx_description
1 polymer ?
#
loop_
_entity_poly.entity_id
_entity_poly.type
_entity_poly.pdbx_seq_one_letter_code
_entity_poly.pdbx_strand_id
1 'polypeptide(L)' 'YMGWNLDYAKRMLPKLAKFEPRWLEEPVIADDVEGYKQLNAMNIIPISGGEHEYSVIGCKDLIEQKAVSVLQYDTNRV' A
#
# COMPACT_ATOMS: atom_id res chain seq x y z
N TYR A 1 -8.40 -7.57 -6.27
CA TYR A 1 -8.68 -6.55 -5.26
C TYR A 1 -8.20 -7.10 -3.94
N MET A 2 -7.16 -6.50 -3.34
CA MET A 2 -6.35 -7.10 -2.25
C MET A 2 -5.94 -8.57 -2.52
N GLY A 3 -5.56 -8.86 -3.78
CA GLY A 3 -5.46 -10.24 -4.27
C GLY A 3 -4.10 -10.90 -4.05
N TRP A 4 -3.14 -10.17 -3.52
CA TRP A 4 -1.79 -10.65 -3.24
C TRP A 4 -1.55 -10.70 -1.72
N ASN A 5 -0.43 -11.30 -1.35
CA ASN A 5 0.06 -11.31 0.02
C ASN A 5 1.48 -10.71 0.05
N LEU A 6 1.97 -10.44 1.26
CA LEU A 6 3.26 -9.80 1.49
C LEU A 6 4.42 -10.52 0.78
N ASP A 7 4.47 -11.85 0.83
CA ASP A 7 5.52 -12.64 0.17
C ASP A 7 5.49 -12.45 -1.36
N TYR A 8 4.32 -12.60 -1.96
CA TYR A 8 4.17 -12.46 -3.40
C TYR A 8 4.50 -11.05 -3.87
N ALA A 9 4.01 -10.04 -3.15
CA ALA A 9 4.30 -8.64 -3.44
C ALA A 9 5.81 -8.34 -3.37
N LYS A 10 6.52 -8.81 -2.34
CA LYS A 10 7.99 -8.68 -2.22
C LYS A 10 8.72 -9.26 -3.42
N ARG A 11 8.28 -10.42 -3.92
CA ARG A 11 8.88 -11.06 -5.11
C ARG A 11 8.55 -10.36 -6.42
N MET A 12 7.43 -9.64 -6.49
CA MET A 12 6.99 -8.93 -7.70
C MET A 12 7.61 -7.55 -7.85
N LEU A 13 7.85 -6.83 -6.76
CA LEU A 13 8.40 -5.47 -6.79
C LEU A 13 9.66 -5.34 -7.69
N PRO A 14 10.72 -6.17 -7.55
CA PRO A 14 11.89 -6.06 -8.43
C PRO A 14 11.60 -6.38 -9.90
N LYS A 15 10.63 -7.27 -10.16
CA LYS A 15 10.26 -7.69 -11.52
C LYS A 15 9.49 -6.61 -12.26
N LEU A 16 8.71 -5.83 -11.53
CA LEU A 16 7.91 -4.73 -12.05
C LEU A 16 8.72 -3.44 -12.20
N ALA A 17 9.79 -3.26 -11.41
CA ALA A 17 10.58 -2.01 -11.37
C ALA A 17 11.06 -1.54 -12.75
N LYS A 18 11.43 -2.47 -13.64
CA LYS A 18 11.89 -2.16 -15.02
C LYS A 18 10.84 -1.48 -15.90
N PHE A 19 9.56 -1.52 -15.52
CA PHE A 19 8.47 -0.86 -16.24
C PHE A 19 8.15 0.52 -15.67
N GLU A 20 8.88 0.93 -14.63
CA GLU A 20 8.74 2.24 -13.97
C GLU A 20 7.29 2.58 -13.60
N PRO A 21 6.52 1.64 -12.99
CA PRO A 21 5.18 1.97 -12.53
C PRO A 21 5.25 3.06 -11.46
N ARG A 22 4.36 4.03 -11.57
CA ARG A 22 4.32 5.15 -10.61
C ARG A 22 4.01 4.70 -9.19
N TRP A 23 3.13 3.70 -9.04
CA TRP A 23 2.84 3.03 -7.78
C TRP A 23 2.35 1.59 -8.00
N LEU A 24 2.34 0.81 -6.92
CA LEU A 24 1.64 -0.47 -6.82
C LEU A 24 0.50 -0.32 -5.82
N GLU A 25 -0.73 -0.56 -6.29
CA GLU A 25 -1.97 -0.29 -5.54
C GLU A 25 -2.48 -1.53 -4.81
N GLU A 26 -2.87 -1.32 -3.55
CA GLU A 26 -3.42 -2.33 -2.64
C GLU A 26 -2.82 -3.75 -2.76
N PRO A 27 -1.49 -3.90 -2.59
CA PRO A 27 -0.80 -5.17 -2.79
C PRO A 27 -1.11 -6.20 -1.70
N VAL A 28 -1.70 -5.80 -0.57
CA VAL A 28 -2.12 -6.69 0.52
C VAL A 28 -3.48 -6.27 1.05
N ILE A 29 -4.10 -7.12 1.88
CA ILE A 29 -5.36 -6.79 2.53
C ILE A 29 -5.24 -5.54 3.41
N ALA A 30 -6.31 -4.76 3.54
CA ALA A 30 -6.34 -3.50 4.27
C ALA A 30 -5.85 -3.64 5.73
N ASP A 31 -6.22 -4.73 6.40
CA ASP A 31 -5.82 -5.04 7.78
C ASP A 31 -4.30 -5.21 7.94
N ASP A 32 -3.54 -5.52 6.87
CA ASP A 32 -2.09 -5.76 6.92
C ASP A 32 -1.29 -4.46 6.73
N VAL A 33 -1.54 -3.47 7.59
CA VAL A 33 -0.83 -2.16 7.60
C VAL A 33 0.69 -2.34 7.74
N GLU A 34 1.13 -3.33 8.53
CA GLU A 34 2.55 -3.64 8.68
C GLU A 34 3.13 -4.21 7.37
N GLY A 35 2.38 -5.02 6.63
CA GLY A 35 2.74 -5.46 5.29
C GLY A 35 2.90 -4.30 4.30
N TYR A 36 1.97 -3.35 4.29
CA TYR A 36 2.08 -2.11 3.51
C TYR A 36 3.37 -1.37 3.82
N LYS A 37 3.62 -1.11 5.11
CA LYS A 37 4.83 -0.43 5.59
C LYS A 37 6.10 -1.16 5.17
N GLN A 38 6.16 -2.49 5.30
CA GLN A 38 7.31 -3.26 4.87
C GLN A 38 7.56 -3.14 3.36
N LEU A 39 6.50 -3.23 2.54
CA LEU A 39 6.61 -3.09 1.09
C LEU A 39 7.04 -1.69 0.69
N ASN A 40 6.45 -0.65 1.29
CA ASN A 40 6.77 0.75 0.99
C ASN A 40 8.20 1.10 1.41
N ALA A 41 8.67 0.57 2.55
CA ALA A 41 10.03 0.75 3.04
C ALA A 41 11.11 0.11 2.15
N MET A 42 10.76 -0.83 1.26
CA MET A 42 11.72 -1.39 0.30
C MET A 42 12.18 -0.37 -0.75
N ASN A 43 11.44 0.73 -0.94
CA ASN A 43 11.77 1.81 -1.89
C ASN A 43 12.07 1.32 -3.33
N ILE A 44 11.40 0.26 -3.78
CA ILE A 44 11.53 -0.26 -5.16
C ILE A 44 10.49 0.37 -6.08
N ILE A 45 9.21 0.31 -5.67
CA ILE A 45 8.07 0.98 -6.32
C ILE A 45 7.25 1.60 -5.17
N PRO A 46 6.75 2.84 -5.31
CA PRO A 46 5.87 3.45 -4.31
C PRO A 46 4.61 2.61 -4.07
N ILE A 47 4.19 2.42 -2.83
CA ILE A 47 2.94 1.72 -2.52
C ILE A 47 1.79 2.70 -2.34
N SER A 48 0.63 2.39 -2.89
CA SER A 48 -0.60 3.18 -2.70
C SER A 48 -1.70 2.33 -2.08
N GLY A 49 -2.64 2.97 -1.39
CA GLY A 49 -3.79 2.31 -0.78
C GLY A 49 -4.61 3.23 0.12
N GLY A 50 -5.59 2.66 0.81
CA GLY A 50 -6.44 3.36 1.78
C GLY A 50 -7.89 3.55 1.36
N GLU A 51 -8.31 3.03 0.20
CA GLU A 51 -9.73 3.06 -0.23
C GLU A 51 -10.64 2.12 0.59
N HIS A 52 -10.02 1.19 1.35
CA HIS A 52 -10.65 0.35 2.37
C HIS A 52 -10.26 0.72 3.80
N GLU A 53 -9.57 1.84 3.99
CA GLU A 53 -9.30 2.37 5.32
C GLU A 53 -10.40 3.35 5.72
N TYR A 54 -10.76 3.35 6.99
CA TYR A 54 -11.89 4.11 7.50
C TYR A 54 -11.44 5.08 8.60
N SER A 55 -12.17 6.17 8.75
CA SER A 55 -11.92 7.26 9.69
C SER A 55 -10.63 8.05 9.46
N VAL A 56 -10.61 9.26 10.01
CA VAL A 56 -9.41 10.10 10.06
C VAL A 56 -8.27 9.41 10.82
N ILE A 57 -8.58 8.60 11.84
CA ILE A 57 -7.57 7.92 12.66
C ILE A 57 -6.89 6.82 11.85
N GLY A 58 -7.64 5.98 11.15
CA GLY A 58 -7.07 4.93 10.28
C GLY A 58 -6.21 5.53 9.17
N CYS A 59 -6.71 6.57 8.48
CA CYS A 59 -5.93 7.28 7.47
C CYS A 59 -4.65 7.92 8.05
N LYS A 60 -4.73 8.49 9.26
CA LYS A 60 -3.57 9.05 9.97
C LYS A 60 -2.54 7.96 10.26
N ASP A 61 -2.96 6.79 10.71
CA ASP A 61 -2.05 5.67 11.01
C ASP A 61 -1.28 5.22 9.76
N LEU A 62 -1.94 5.14 8.60
CA LEU A 62 -1.26 4.84 7.33
C LEU A 62 -0.16 5.87 6.99
N ILE A 63 -0.41 7.16 7.28
CA ILE A 63 0.54 8.25 7.05
C ILE A 63 1.71 8.17 8.05
N GLU A 64 1.42 8.10 9.35
CA GLU A 64 2.44 8.13 10.41
C GLU A 64 3.37 6.92 10.35
N GLN A 65 2.83 5.75 9.97
CA GLN A 65 3.60 4.53 9.79
C GLN A 65 4.35 4.47 8.44
N LYS A 66 4.15 5.46 7.56
CA LYS A 66 4.64 5.46 6.17
C LYS A 66 4.22 4.19 5.42
N ALA A 67 3.02 3.70 5.70
CA ALA A 67 2.47 2.49 5.08
C ALA A 67 2.24 2.69 3.57
N VAL A 68 1.89 3.90 3.16
CA VAL A 68 1.68 4.28 1.77
C VAL A 68 2.51 5.51 1.38
N SER A 69 2.94 5.54 0.13
CA SER A 69 3.49 6.73 -0.53
C SER A 69 2.40 7.61 -1.14
N VAL A 70 1.23 7.03 -1.44
CA VAL A 70 0.05 7.73 -1.97
C VAL A 70 -1.19 7.22 -1.24
N LEU A 71 -1.87 8.10 -0.50
CA LEU A 71 -3.13 7.78 0.19
C LEU A 71 -4.32 7.96 -0.77
N GLN A 72 -5.25 7.00 -0.77
CA GLN A 72 -6.37 6.91 -1.72
C GLN A 72 -7.73 6.71 -1.04
N TYR A 73 -7.99 7.37 0.09
CA TYR A 73 -9.29 7.25 0.75
C TYR A 73 -10.45 7.60 -0.19
N ASP A 74 -11.56 6.86 -0.09
CA ASP A 74 -12.80 7.22 -0.78
C ASP A 74 -13.67 8.05 0.18
N THR A 75 -14.07 9.25 -0.26
CA THR A 75 -14.89 10.19 0.53
C THR A 75 -16.26 9.61 0.90
N ASN A 76 -16.80 8.67 0.13
CA ASN A 76 -18.08 8.02 0.44
C ASN A 76 -17.95 6.80 1.36
N ARG A 77 -16.71 6.41 1.74
CA ARG A 77 -16.42 5.28 2.63
C ARG A 77 -15.77 5.72 3.94
N VAL A 78 -14.78 6.61 3.87
CA VAL A 78 -13.88 6.99 4.98
C VAL A 78 -14.59 7.67 6.15
#